data_AF-A0A2E4V354-F1
#
_entry.id   AF-A0A2E4V354-F1
#
_cell.length_a   1.000
_cell.length_b   1.000
_cell.length_c   1.000
_cell.angle_alpha   90.00
_cell.angle_beta   90.00
_cell.angle_gamma   90.00
#
_symmetry.space_group_name_H-M   'P 1'
#
loop_
_entity.id
_entity.type
_entity.pdbx_description
1 polymer ?
#
loop_
_entity_poly.entity_id
_entity_poly.type
_entity_poly.pdbx_seq_one_letter_code
_entity_poly.pdbx_strand_id
1 'polypeptide(L)'
;MLAKKVPKIVREIKKFVPHEINYAFDRQLSFSQIQVYNNCPYRWKLQYVDKKKLFRSNIYTVFGSAMHDAIQNYLQVLYDTSKTKANEIDLEEYFEDRLREHFQKAYKENGDQHFTDASQMNEFYNDGVEILRYFKKKHLFSKRKTHLVGIELPLIQKTIPGSNNIFYKGYLDLVLYNENSGTFDIIDIKTSTRGWTKSMQTNEKKFQLLLYKKYFSQQFGVPLKDINITFYIVKRKIPDEDKCDFATMRRRIQEYTPVAADKGKNLMAAAQRFVQDFVNEVYTPSGKLKERNYICKCGACEVLAS
;
A
#
# COMPACT_ATOMS: atom_id res chain seq x y z
N MET A 1 -31.47 11.72 16.34
CA MET A 1 -31.02 10.33 16.09
C MET A 1 -29.86 10.03 17.01
N LEU A 2 -29.92 8.98 17.81
CA LEU A 2 -28.76 8.51 18.59
C LEU A 2 -27.61 8.18 17.65
N ALA A 3 -26.41 8.72 17.90
CA ALA A 3 -25.21 8.35 17.16
C ALA A 3 -25.04 6.82 17.25
N LYS A 4 -24.97 6.14 16.10
CA LYS A 4 -24.81 4.69 16.06
C LYS A 4 -23.53 4.33 16.81
N LYS A 5 -23.64 3.49 17.83
CA LYS A 5 -22.51 3.11 18.68
C LYS A 5 -21.52 2.29 17.85
N VAL A 6 -20.30 2.80 17.73
CA VAL A 6 -19.20 2.10 17.04
C VAL A 6 -19.00 0.72 17.69
N PRO A 7 -18.91 -0.38 16.90
CA PRO A 7 -18.74 -1.73 17.43
C PRO A 7 -17.53 -1.84 18.37
N LYS A 8 -17.62 -2.74 19.37
CA LYS A 8 -16.57 -2.93 20.38
C LYS A 8 -15.20 -3.25 19.75
N ILE A 9 -15.15 -4.21 18.82
CA ILE A 9 -13.91 -4.61 18.13
C ILE A 9 -13.25 -3.46 17.37
N VAL A 10 -14.04 -2.58 16.72
CA VAL A 10 -13.53 -1.40 16.02
C VAL A 10 -12.90 -0.41 17.01
N ARG A 11 -13.54 -0.20 18.18
CA ARG A 11 -13.02 0.67 19.23
C ARG A 11 -11.73 0.12 19.85
N GLU A 12 -11.63 -1.20 20.00
CA GLU A 12 -10.43 -1.86 20.53
C GLU A 12 -9.26 -1.72 19.57
N ILE A 13 -9.47 -1.96 18.27
CA ILE A 13 -8.43 -1.77 17.24
C ILE A 13 -7.99 -0.30 17.17
N LYS A 14 -8.91 0.67 17.21
CA LYS A 14 -8.57 2.10 17.21
C LYS A 14 -7.75 2.54 18.42
N LYS A 15 -7.84 1.83 19.55
CA LYS A 15 -7.08 2.10 20.78
C LYS A 15 -5.80 1.29 20.89
N PHE A 16 -5.59 0.33 19.98
CA PHE A 16 -4.42 -0.52 20.01
C PHE A 16 -3.16 0.30 19.74
N VAL A 17 -2.19 0.20 20.65
CA VAL A 17 -0.87 0.80 20.49
C VAL A 17 0.06 -0.29 19.98
N PRO A 18 0.57 -0.20 18.75
CA PRO A 18 1.48 -1.20 18.20
C PRO A 18 2.84 -1.14 18.91
N HIS A 19 3.59 -2.24 18.84
CA HIS A 19 4.96 -2.32 19.37
C HIS A 19 5.82 -1.18 18.79
N GLU A 20 6.48 -0.43 19.67
CA GLU A 20 7.43 0.59 19.26
C GLU A 20 8.77 -0.06 18.90
N ILE A 21 9.20 0.10 17.64
CA ILE A 21 10.45 -0.47 17.15
C ILE A 21 11.62 0.29 17.77
N ASN A 22 12.42 -0.39 18.59
CA ASN A 22 13.65 0.17 19.12
C ASN A 22 14.78 -0.05 18.11
N TYR A 23 15.09 0.96 17.29
CA TYR A 23 16.10 0.85 16.22
C TYR A 23 17.53 0.51 16.69
N ALA A 24 17.84 0.59 17.99
CA ALA A 24 19.12 0.12 18.50
C ALA A 24 19.23 -1.42 18.44
N PHE A 25 18.14 -2.12 18.77
CA PHE A 25 18.12 -3.59 18.89
C PHE A 25 17.30 -4.27 17.80
N ASP A 26 16.19 -3.64 17.42
CA ASP A 26 15.23 -4.13 16.45
C ASP A 26 15.64 -3.79 15.01
N ARG A 27 15.15 -4.60 14.10
CA ARG A 27 15.23 -4.40 12.65
C ARG A 27 13.83 -4.38 12.10
N GLN A 28 13.56 -3.34 11.31
CA GLN A 28 12.32 -3.20 10.58
C GLN A 28 12.46 -3.79 9.18
N LEU A 29 11.44 -4.53 8.76
CA LEU A 29 11.27 -5.05 7.42
C LEU A 29 9.92 -4.60 6.85
N SER A 30 9.89 -4.09 5.63
CA SER A 30 8.64 -3.84 4.89
C SER A 30 8.53 -4.77 3.68
N PHE A 31 7.31 -4.92 3.14
CA PHE A 31 7.12 -5.66 1.89
C PHE A 31 7.91 -5.06 0.73
N SER A 32 7.85 -3.74 0.55
CA SER A 32 8.59 -3.01 -0.50
C SER A 32 10.10 -3.20 -0.38
N GLN A 33 10.63 -3.30 0.84
CA GLN A 33 12.03 -3.60 1.07
C GLN A 33 12.43 -4.99 0.54
N ILE A 34 11.61 -6.02 0.77
CA ILE A 34 11.86 -7.37 0.25
C ILE A 34 11.77 -7.38 -1.29
N GLN A 35 10.82 -6.64 -1.88
CA GLN A 35 10.73 -6.53 -3.34
C GLN A 35 12.00 -5.88 -3.95
N VAL A 36 12.52 -4.83 -3.33
CA VAL A 36 13.79 -4.21 -3.77
C VAL A 36 14.92 -5.23 -3.70
N TYR A 37 14.98 -6.05 -2.64
CA TYR A 37 15.99 -7.09 -2.50
C TYR A 37 15.89 -8.16 -3.59
N ASN A 38 14.70 -8.69 -3.84
CA ASN A 38 14.52 -9.74 -4.84
C ASN A 38 14.81 -9.25 -6.27
N ASN A 39 14.50 -7.97 -6.55
CA ASN A 39 14.88 -7.34 -7.80
C ASN A 39 16.41 -7.13 -7.89
N CYS A 40 17.04 -6.62 -6.84
CA CYS A 40 18.48 -6.42 -6.79
C CYS A 40 19.00 -6.33 -5.33
N PRO A 41 19.70 -7.37 -4.83
CA PRO A 41 20.23 -7.37 -3.46
C PRO A 41 21.19 -6.22 -3.18
N TYR A 42 22.03 -5.84 -4.16
CA TYR A 42 22.95 -4.72 -3.99
C TYR A 42 22.23 -3.38 -3.88
N ARG A 43 21.18 -3.15 -4.68
CA ARG A 43 20.34 -1.95 -4.56
C ARG A 43 19.66 -1.88 -3.19
N TRP A 44 19.17 -3.01 -2.69
CA TRP A 44 18.62 -3.09 -1.35
C TRP A 44 19.64 -2.69 -0.28
N LYS A 45 20.87 -3.21 -0.38
CA LYS A 45 21.95 -2.86 0.56
C LYS A 45 22.21 -1.36 0.54
N LEU A 46 22.41 -0.78 -0.64
CA LEU A 46 22.66 0.65 -0.80
C LEU A 46 21.54 1.50 -0.20
N GLN A 47 20.27 1.15 -0.48
CA GLN A 47 19.11 1.92 -0.02
C GLN A 47 18.80 1.76 1.48
N TYR A 48 18.84 0.53 1.99
CA TYR A 48 18.32 0.20 3.33
C TYR A 48 19.40 -0.02 4.38
N VAL A 49 20.60 -0.47 4.00
CA VAL A 49 21.73 -0.68 4.90
C VAL A 49 22.66 0.53 4.88
N ASP A 50 23.19 0.88 3.70
CA ASP A 50 24.18 1.94 3.55
C ASP A 50 23.53 3.34 3.53
N LYS A 51 22.19 3.41 3.51
CA LYS A 51 21.38 4.64 3.48
C LYS A 51 21.75 5.61 2.36
N LYS A 52 22.30 5.09 1.26
CA LYS A 52 22.57 5.84 0.04
C LYS A 52 21.26 6.02 -0.73
N LYS A 53 20.86 7.27 -0.94
CA LYS A 53 19.64 7.60 -1.69
C LYS A 53 19.83 7.24 -3.16
N LEU A 54 19.37 6.05 -3.54
CA LEU A 54 19.35 5.60 -4.94
C LEU A 54 18.03 5.87 -5.66
N PHE A 55 16.95 6.04 -4.89
CA PHE A 55 15.63 6.27 -5.44
C PHE A 55 15.45 7.77 -5.67
N ARG A 56 15.37 8.16 -6.95
CA ARG A 56 14.88 9.47 -7.34
C ARG A 56 13.36 9.38 -7.48
N SER A 57 12.65 10.18 -6.70
CA SER A 57 11.20 10.32 -6.80
C SER A 57 10.83 10.77 -8.23
N ASN A 58 9.68 10.31 -8.71
CA ASN A 58 9.18 10.63 -10.05
C ASN A 58 7.71 11.05 -9.97
N ILE A 59 7.18 11.57 -11.08
CA ILE A 59 5.81 12.05 -11.15
C ILE A 59 4.76 10.98 -10.81
N TYR A 60 5.02 9.70 -11.11
CA TYR A 60 4.12 8.60 -10.75
C TYR A 60 4.03 8.37 -9.25
N THR A 61 5.15 8.52 -8.54
CA THR A 61 5.20 8.38 -7.08
C THR A 61 4.47 9.54 -6.41
N VAL A 62 4.74 10.77 -6.86
CA VAL A 62 4.09 12.00 -6.38
C VAL A 62 2.58 11.95 -6.60
N PHE A 63 2.15 11.58 -7.82
CA PHE A 63 0.74 11.39 -8.15
C PHE A 63 0.07 10.33 -7.29
N GLY A 64 0.76 9.19 -7.09
CA GLY A 64 0.29 8.11 -6.23
C GLY A 64 -0.04 8.60 -4.82
N SER A 65 0.92 9.27 -4.18
CA SER A 65 0.75 9.82 -2.83
C SER A 65 -0.39 10.84 -2.74
N ALA A 66 -0.46 11.80 -3.67
CA ALA A 66 -1.54 12.80 -3.68
C ALA A 66 -2.92 12.16 -3.88
N MET A 67 -3.02 11.12 -4.71
CA MET A 67 -4.27 10.39 -4.94
C MET A 67 -4.71 9.58 -3.72
N HIS A 68 -3.77 8.97 -2.98
CA HIS A 68 -4.06 8.32 -1.70
C HIS A 68 -4.62 9.34 -0.71
N ASP A 69 -3.93 10.47 -0.51
CA ASP A 69 -4.37 11.51 0.42
C ASP A 69 -5.79 11.98 0.12
N ALA A 70 -6.12 12.25 -1.15
CA ALA A 70 -7.43 12.75 -1.55
C ALA A 70 -8.54 11.70 -1.31
N ILE A 71 -8.33 10.44 -1.72
CA ILE A 71 -9.31 9.37 -1.54
C ILE A 71 -9.49 9.06 -0.06
N GLN A 72 -8.40 8.94 0.69
CA GLN A 72 -8.42 8.66 2.12
C GLN A 72 -9.11 9.78 2.91
N ASN A 73 -8.83 11.05 2.60
CA ASN A 73 -9.51 12.19 3.21
C ASN A 73 -11.02 12.12 3.00
N TYR A 74 -11.48 11.90 1.76
CA TYR A 74 -12.90 11.74 1.46
C TYR A 74 -13.53 10.61 2.28
N LEU A 75 -12.89 9.44 2.31
CA LEU A 75 -13.41 8.28 3.01
C LEU A 75 -13.43 8.48 4.53
N GLN A 76 -12.43 9.17 5.08
CA GLN A 76 -12.41 9.53 6.49
C GLN A 76 -13.64 10.36 6.85
N VAL A 77 -13.88 11.46 6.12
CA VAL A 77 -15.04 12.33 6.36
C VAL A 77 -16.36 11.59 6.10
N LEU A 78 -16.40 10.71 5.09
CA LEU A 78 -17.57 9.89 4.78
C LEU A 78 -17.97 9.05 5.99
N TYR A 79 -17.03 8.33 6.59
CA TYR A 79 -17.30 7.39 7.68
C TYR A 79 -17.41 8.06 9.05
N ASP A 80 -16.49 8.98 9.38
CA ASP A 80 -16.44 9.61 10.71
C ASP A 80 -17.49 10.72 10.85
N THR A 81 -17.79 11.44 9.77
CA THR A 81 -18.74 12.56 9.79
C THR A 81 -20.05 12.20 9.07
N SER A 82 -20.14 12.40 7.75
CA SER A 82 -21.35 12.08 6.97
C SER A 82 -21.08 12.05 5.47
N LYS A 83 -21.96 11.39 4.71
CA LYS A 83 -21.91 11.42 3.24
C LYS A 83 -22.09 12.84 2.69
N THR A 84 -22.94 13.64 3.33
CA THR A 84 -23.15 15.05 2.95
C THR A 84 -21.86 15.84 3.10
N LYS A 85 -21.19 15.75 4.26
CA LYS A 85 -19.92 16.45 4.51
C LYS A 85 -18.80 15.98 3.59
N ALA A 86 -18.70 14.67 3.32
CA ALA A 86 -17.73 14.17 2.35
C ALA A 86 -17.99 14.73 0.94
N ASN A 87 -19.26 14.88 0.56
CA ASN A 87 -19.63 15.45 -0.73
C ASN A 87 -19.41 16.97 -0.84
N GLU A 88 -19.32 17.68 0.28
CA GLU A 88 -18.95 19.11 0.32
C GLU A 88 -17.44 19.33 0.08
N ILE A 89 -16.61 18.30 0.23
CA ILE A 89 -15.16 18.41 -0.03
C ILE A 89 -14.93 18.69 -1.52
N ASP A 90 -14.18 19.76 -1.78
CA ASP A 90 -13.56 19.99 -3.07
C ASP A 90 -12.32 19.08 -3.19
N LEU A 91 -12.52 17.93 -3.81
CA LEU A 91 -11.44 16.96 -4.01
C LEU A 91 -10.47 17.40 -5.10
N GLU A 92 -10.87 18.30 -5.99
CA GLU A 92 -9.98 18.81 -7.04
C GLU A 92 -8.97 19.77 -6.42
N GLU A 93 -9.43 20.75 -5.64
CA GLU A 93 -8.56 21.66 -4.88
C GLU A 93 -7.68 20.89 -3.88
N TYR A 94 -8.26 19.99 -3.08
CA TYR A 94 -7.49 19.19 -2.12
C TYR A 94 -6.41 18.36 -2.82
N PHE A 95 -6.73 17.75 -3.96
CA PHE A 95 -5.76 16.97 -4.74
C PHE A 95 -4.64 17.85 -5.32
N GLU A 96 -4.96 19.05 -5.82
CA GLU A 96 -3.96 20.00 -6.30
C GLU A 96 -2.95 20.35 -5.21
N ASP A 97 -3.45 20.69 -4.02
CA ASP A 97 -2.63 21.02 -2.86
C ASP A 97 -1.71 19.87 -2.47
N ARG A 98 -2.25 18.65 -2.36
CA ARG A 98 -1.44 17.45 -2.06
C ARG A 98 -0.41 17.18 -3.15
N LEU A 99 -0.78 17.35 -4.42
CA LEU A 99 0.13 17.14 -5.56
C LEU A 99 1.30 18.13 -5.51
N ARG A 100 1.02 19.40 -5.21
CA ARG A 100 2.04 20.45 -5.05
C ARG A 100 2.97 20.17 -3.89
N GLU A 101 2.45 19.77 -2.73
CA GLU A 101 3.26 19.44 -1.55
C GLU A 101 4.17 18.23 -1.79
N HIS A 102 3.62 17.14 -2.33
CA HIS A 102 4.41 15.94 -2.65
C HIS A 102 5.45 16.23 -3.73
N PHE A 103 5.14 17.10 -4.71
CA PHE A 103 6.10 17.54 -5.72
C PHE A 103 7.26 18.32 -5.09
N GLN A 104 7.00 19.30 -4.24
CA GLN A 104 8.04 20.10 -3.58
C GLN A 104 8.96 19.23 -2.73
N LYS A 105 8.39 18.29 -1.98
CA LYS A 105 9.16 17.31 -1.19
C LYS A 105 10.04 16.45 -2.10
N ALA A 106 9.48 15.87 -3.15
CA ALA A 106 10.21 15.03 -4.10
C ALA A 106 11.32 15.80 -4.83
N TYR A 107 11.10 17.08 -5.14
CA TYR A 107 12.09 17.96 -5.76
C TYR A 107 13.31 18.15 -4.85
N LYS A 108 13.08 18.43 -3.56
CA LYS A 108 14.16 18.51 -2.54
C LYS A 108 14.86 17.17 -2.35
N GLU A 109 14.12 16.07 -2.30
CA GLU A 109 14.68 14.72 -2.17
C GLU A 109 15.55 14.32 -3.36
N ASN A 110 15.26 14.86 -4.54
CA ASN A 110 16.02 14.68 -5.78
C ASN A 110 17.19 15.66 -5.93
N GLY A 111 17.55 16.42 -4.88
CA GLY A 111 18.67 17.37 -4.92
C GLY A 111 18.37 18.57 -5.81
N ASP A 112 17.16 19.13 -5.68
CA ASP A 112 16.71 20.31 -6.43
C ASP A 112 16.67 20.11 -7.95
N GLN A 113 16.49 18.86 -8.39
CA GLN A 113 16.33 18.50 -9.80
C GLN A 113 14.87 18.22 -10.15
N HIS A 114 14.39 18.91 -11.19
CA HIS A 114 13.10 18.62 -11.79
C HIS A 114 13.11 17.22 -12.43
N PHE A 115 12.01 16.49 -12.28
CA PHE A 115 11.82 15.12 -12.77
C PHE A 115 10.56 14.98 -13.66
N THR A 116 9.96 16.11 -14.03
CA THR A 116 8.78 16.24 -14.87
C THR A 116 8.76 17.66 -15.46
N ASP A 117 8.06 17.85 -16.57
CA ASP A 117 7.84 19.16 -17.18
C ASP A 117 6.40 19.65 -16.95
N ALA A 118 6.10 20.89 -17.35
CA ALA A 118 4.79 21.50 -17.14
C ALA A 118 3.66 20.75 -17.88
N SER A 119 3.94 20.22 -19.07
CA SER A 119 2.97 19.49 -19.88
C SER A 119 2.59 18.17 -19.19
N GLN A 120 3.59 17.41 -18.77
CA GLN A 120 3.40 16.17 -18.04
C GLN A 120 2.72 16.40 -16.67
N MET A 121 3.12 17.42 -15.92
CA MET A 121 2.45 17.78 -14.67
C MET A 121 0.96 18.05 -14.88
N ASN A 122 0.63 18.88 -15.90
CA ASN A 122 -0.74 19.19 -16.24
C ASN A 122 -1.53 17.93 -16.69
N GLU A 123 -0.90 17.01 -17.43
CA GLU A 123 -1.52 15.75 -17.81
C GLU A 123 -1.90 14.91 -16.57
N PHE A 124 -0.97 14.75 -15.63
CA PHE A 124 -1.21 14.00 -14.40
C PHE A 124 -2.26 14.67 -13.50
N TYR A 125 -2.24 16.01 -13.41
CA TYR A 125 -3.27 16.76 -12.70
C TYR A 125 -4.66 16.47 -13.27
N ASN A 126 -4.85 16.69 -14.58
CA ASN A 126 -6.14 16.47 -15.24
C ASN A 126 -6.61 15.00 -15.14
N ASP A 127 -5.69 14.04 -15.26
CA ASP A 127 -6.02 12.63 -15.05
C ASP A 127 -6.51 12.35 -13.62
N GLY A 128 -5.89 12.96 -12.62
CA GLY A 128 -6.29 12.84 -11.21
C GLY A 128 -7.68 13.40 -10.96
N VAL A 129 -7.96 14.59 -11.49
CA VAL A 129 -9.29 15.22 -11.42
C VAL A 129 -10.37 14.30 -12.00
N GLU A 130 -10.13 13.71 -13.17
CA GLU A 130 -11.08 12.80 -13.80
C GLU A 130 -11.29 11.50 -12.99
N ILE A 131 -10.26 10.98 -12.33
CA ILE A 131 -10.39 9.85 -11.40
C ILE A 131 -11.28 10.24 -10.22
N LEU A 132 -11.04 11.39 -9.59
CA LEU A 132 -11.77 11.82 -8.39
C LEU A 132 -13.23 12.15 -8.69
N ARG A 133 -13.51 12.78 -9.83
CA ARG A 133 -14.88 12.99 -10.35
C ARG A 133 -15.61 11.67 -10.53
N TYR A 134 -14.96 10.68 -11.15
CA TYR A 134 -15.54 9.35 -11.32
C TYR A 134 -15.79 8.64 -9.98
N PHE A 135 -14.80 8.68 -9.09
CA PHE A 135 -14.87 8.08 -7.75
C PHE A 135 -16.06 8.62 -6.95
N LYS A 136 -16.21 9.96 -6.89
CA LYS A 136 -17.32 10.63 -6.18
C LYS A 136 -18.68 10.28 -6.81
N LYS A 137 -18.76 10.24 -8.15
CA LYS A 137 -19.98 9.92 -8.91
C LYS A 137 -20.47 8.48 -8.72
N LYS A 138 -19.57 7.50 -8.62
CA LYS A 138 -19.96 6.08 -8.56
C LYS A 138 -20.42 5.60 -7.18
N HIS A 139 -20.19 6.38 -6.12
CA HIS A 139 -20.61 6.02 -4.74
C HIS A 139 -20.24 4.58 -4.34
N LEU A 140 -19.00 4.19 -4.62
CA LEU A 140 -18.54 2.80 -4.45
C LEU A 140 -18.48 2.35 -2.98
N PHE A 141 -18.47 3.30 -2.04
CA PHE A 141 -18.40 3.05 -0.61
C PHE A 141 -19.74 3.33 0.08
N SER A 142 -20.27 2.32 0.77
CA SER A 142 -21.48 2.44 1.58
C SER A 142 -21.13 2.77 3.04
N LYS A 143 -21.88 3.70 3.64
CA LYS A 143 -21.84 3.98 5.09
C LYS A 143 -22.76 3.06 5.90
N ARG A 144 -23.67 2.33 5.24
CA ARG A 144 -24.69 1.56 5.95
C ARG A 144 -24.05 0.37 6.66
N LYS A 145 -24.01 0.43 8.00
CA LYS A 145 -23.44 -0.62 8.87
C LYS A 145 -21.97 -0.95 8.56
N THR A 146 -21.28 0.01 7.95
CA THR A 146 -19.84 -0.07 7.68
C THR A 146 -19.15 0.99 8.51
N HIS A 147 -18.09 0.60 9.20
CA HIS A 147 -17.34 1.42 10.13
C HIS A 147 -15.90 1.54 9.65
N LEU A 148 -15.35 2.76 9.63
CA LEU A 148 -13.93 2.97 9.39
C LEU A 148 -13.14 2.49 10.60
N VAL A 149 -12.28 1.50 10.39
CA VAL A 149 -11.36 0.98 11.42
C VAL A 149 -10.10 1.83 11.46
N GLY A 150 -9.52 2.12 10.31
CA GLY A 150 -8.35 2.99 10.20
C GLY A 150 -7.97 3.30 8.76
N ILE A 151 -7.22 4.39 8.61
CA ILE A 151 -6.50 4.80 7.40
C ILE A 151 -5.02 4.78 7.78
N GLU A 152 -4.18 4.25 6.88
CA GLU A 152 -2.75 4.02 7.17
C GLU A 152 -2.55 3.23 8.49
N LEU A 153 -3.40 2.23 8.74
CA LEU A 153 -3.39 1.49 10.01
C LEU A 153 -2.06 0.69 10.13
N PRO A 154 -1.25 0.91 11.18
CA PRO A 154 0.03 0.24 11.32
C PRO A 154 -0.13 -1.26 11.68
N LEU A 155 0.59 -2.10 10.96
CA LEU A 155 0.84 -3.49 11.32
C LEU A 155 2.29 -3.66 11.71
N ILE A 156 2.54 -4.11 12.94
CA ILE A 156 3.88 -4.43 13.44
C ILE A 156 3.83 -5.83 14.03
N GLN A 157 4.47 -6.77 13.36
CA GLN A 157 4.47 -8.19 13.73
C GLN A 157 5.86 -8.80 13.60
N LYS A 158 6.19 -9.77 14.44
CA LYS A 158 7.45 -10.53 14.29
C LYS A 158 7.42 -11.32 12.98
N THR A 159 8.53 -11.32 12.25
CA THR A 159 8.62 -11.95 10.92
C THR A 159 8.62 -13.48 11.00
N ILE A 160 9.24 -14.04 12.03
CA ILE A 160 9.47 -15.49 12.19
C ILE A 160 9.24 -15.86 13.66
N PRO A 161 8.64 -17.02 13.96
CA PRO A 161 8.67 -17.59 15.30
C PRO A 161 10.13 -17.74 15.79
N GLY A 162 10.49 -17.05 16.88
CA GLY A 162 11.83 -17.09 17.45
C GLY A 162 12.81 -15.99 16.99
N SER A 163 12.46 -15.17 15.97
CA SER A 163 13.21 -13.93 15.74
C SER A 163 12.79 -12.90 16.79
N ASN A 164 13.70 -12.59 17.72
CA ASN A 164 13.34 -11.70 18.84
C ASN A 164 13.32 -10.22 18.45
N ASN A 165 14.02 -9.82 17.39
CA ASN A 165 14.28 -8.43 17.05
C ASN A 165 14.10 -8.09 15.56
N ILE A 166 13.34 -8.88 14.79
CA ILE A 166 13.04 -8.55 13.38
C ILE A 166 11.52 -8.45 13.20
N PHE A 167 11.07 -7.24 12.92
CA PHE A 167 9.66 -6.89 12.82
C PHE A 167 9.29 -6.54 11.39
N TYR A 168 8.24 -7.17 10.89
CA TYR A 168 7.52 -6.69 9.73
C TYR A 168 6.74 -5.44 10.13
N LYS A 169 6.91 -4.35 9.40
CA LYS A 169 6.13 -3.12 9.52
C LYS A 169 5.49 -2.77 8.18
N GLY A 170 4.17 -2.63 8.19
CA GLY A 170 3.39 -2.15 7.06
C GLY A 170 2.31 -1.18 7.52
N TYR A 171 1.73 -0.44 6.57
CA TYR A 171 0.58 0.41 6.79
C TYR A 171 -0.52 -0.05 5.83
N LEU A 172 -1.74 -0.17 6.35
CA LEU A 172 -2.93 -0.56 5.59
C LEU A 172 -3.65 0.71 5.15
N ASP A 173 -3.71 0.98 3.85
CA ASP A 173 -4.27 2.23 3.32
C ASP A 173 -5.70 2.49 3.84
N LEU A 174 -6.54 1.45 3.86
CA LEU A 174 -7.91 1.53 4.34
C LEU A 174 -8.37 0.20 4.96
N VAL A 175 -8.94 0.27 6.15
CA VAL A 175 -9.58 -0.88 6.82
C VAL A 175 -11.01 -0.52 7.21
N LEU A 176 -11.96 -1.30 6.70
CA LEU A 176 -13.39 -1.16 7.01
C LEU A 176 -13.89 -2.38 7.77
N TYR A 177 -14.92 -2.20 8.60
CA TYR A 177 -15.64 -3.28 9.28
C TYR A 177 -17.11 -3.27 8.89
N ASN A 178 -17.63 -4.38 8.40
CA ASN A 178 -19.03 -4.57 8.07
C ASN A 178 -19.76 -5.28 9.22
N GLU A 179 -20.65 -4.56 9.88
CA GLU A 179 -21.39 -5.05 11.06
C GLU A 179 -22.43 -6.12 10.71
N ASN A 180 -22.90 -6.20 9.46
CA ASN A 180 -23.84 -7.27 9.06
C ASN A 180 -23.17 -8.63 8.99
N SER A 181 -21.97 -8.68 8.41
CA SER A 181 -21.22 -9.93 8.19
C SER A 181 -20.21 -10.22 9.29
N GLY A 182 -19.84 -9.21 10.10
CA GLY A 182 -18.78 -9.33 11.09
C GLY A 182 -17.37 -9.38 10.46
N THR A 183 -17.22 -8.93 9.21
CA THR A 183 -15.97 -9.04 8.45
C THR A 183 -15.23 -7.72 8.32
N PHE A 184 -13.92 -7.80 8.14
CA PHE A 184 -13.04 -6.69 7.83
C PHE A 184 -12.68 -6.67 6.35
N ASP A 185 -12.67 -5.50 5.74
CA ASP A 185 -12.17 -5.30 4.38
C ASP A 185 -10.89 -4.48 4.45
N ILE A 186 -9.75 -5.09 4.12
CA ILE A 186 -8.46 -4.41 3.95
C ILE A 186 -8.32 -4.06 2.48
N ILE A 187 -8.26 -2.77 2.19
CA ILE A 187 -8.23 -2.22 0.84
C ILE A 187 -6.91 -1.48 0.66
N ASP A 188 -6.12 -1.92 -0.32
CA ASP A 188 -4.86 -1.29 -0.72
C ASP A 188 -5.09 -0.55 -2.04
N ILE A 189 -5.01 0.78 -1.97
CA ILE A 189 -5.22 1.67 -3.09
C ILE A 189 -3.97 1.62 -3.96
N LYS A 190 -4.15 1.55 -5.28
CA LYS A 190 -3.05 1.56 -6.24
C LYS A 190 -3.37 2.50 -7.38
N THR A 191 -2.43 3.36 -7.75
CA THR A 191 -2.50 4.11 -9.00
C THR A 191 -1.87 3.33 -10.14
N SER A 192 -2.51 3.30 -11.31
CA SER A 192 -1.96 2.73 -12.54
C SER A 192 -2.26 3.64 -13.73
N THR A 193 -1.45 3.56 -14.79
CA THR A 193 -1.76 4.26 -16.04
C THR A 193 -3.02 3.70 -16.68
N ARG A 194 -3.15 2.37 -16.82
CA ARG A 194 -4.25 1.70 -17.55
C ARG A 194 -4.91 0.54 -16.80
N GLY A 195 -4.55 0.32 -15.54
CA GLY A 195 -4.99 -0.85 -14.77
C GLY A 195 -3.98 -1.98 -14.77
N TRP A 196 -4.36 -3.14 -14.25
CA TRP A 196 -3.54 -4.34 -14.24
C TRP A 196 -4.09 -5.37 -15.20
N THR A 197 -3.26 -5.75 -16.17
CA THR A 197 -3.47 -6.92 -17.03
C THR A 197 -3.28 -8.21 -16.25
N LYS A 198 -3.65 -9.35 -16.84
CA LYS A 198 -3.44 -10.68 -16.26
C LYS A 198 -1.95 -10.95 -16.00
N SER A 199 -1.06 -10.53 -16.89
CA SER A 199 0.40 -10.68 -16.74
C SER A 199 0.96 -9.88 -15.57
N MET A 200 0.34 -8.73 -15.24
CA MET A 200 0.73 -7.89 -14.13
C MET A 200 0.31 -8.45 -12.76
N GLN A 201 -0.63 -9.39 -12.68
CA GLN A 201 -1.15 -9.99 -11.44
C GLN A 201 -0.26 -11.14 -10.94
N THR A 202 1.05 -10.87 -10.81
CA THR A 202 2.04 -11.86 -10.36
C THR A 202 1.81 -12.25 -8.90
N ASN A 203 2.27 -13.44 -8.50
CA ASN A 203 2.16 -13.91 -7.11
C ASN A 203 2.82 -12.96 -6.12
N GLU A 204 3.97 -12.40 -6.48
CA GLU A 204 4.68 -11.46 -5.61
C GLU A 204 3.81 -10.26 -5.25
N LYS A 205 3.13 -9.63 -6.22
CA LYS A 205 2.21 -8.52 -5.89
C LYS A 205 1.10 -8.96 -4.96
N LYS A 206 0.54 -10.16 -5.14
CA LYS A 206 -0.50 -10.71 -4.25
C LYS A 206 0.01 -10.92 -2.83
N PHE A 207 1.31 -11.18 -2.64
CA PHE A 207 1.90 -11.42 -1.31
C PHE A 207 1.74 -10.24 -0.37
N GLN A 208 1.73 -8.99 -0.86
CA GLN A 208 1.51 -7.80 -0.03
C GLN A 208 0.22 -7.94 0.80
N LEU A 209 -0.92 -8.09 0.13
CA LEU A 209 -2.22 -8.19 0.79
C LEU A 209 -2.39 -9.49 1.59
N LEU A 210 -1.78 -10.60 1.15
CA LEU A 210 -1.79 -11.84 1.93
C LEU A 210 -1.05 -11.67 3.27
N LEU A 211 0.10 -10.99 3.26
CA LEU A 211 0.83 -10.66 4.49
C LEU A 211 0.03 -9.71 5.38
N TYR A 212 -0.60 -8.68 4.80
CA TYR A 212 -1.50 -7.79 5.54
C TYR A 212 -2.62 -8.55 6.24
N LYS A 213 -3.32 -9.43 5.51
CA LYS A 213 -4.36 -10.31 6.06
C LYS A 213 -3.85 -11.17 7.22
N LYS A 214 -2.67 -11.79 7.05
CA LYS A 214 -2.06 -12.62 8.08
C LYS A 214 -1.68 -11.82 9.33
N TYR A 215 -0.97 -10.71 9.16
CA TYR A 215 -0.46 -9.92 10.26
C TYR A 215 -1.58 -9.15 10.98
N PHE A 216 -2.63 -8.73 10.26
CA PHE A 216 -3.84 -8.19 10.87
C PHE A 216 -4.54 -9.23 11.75
N SER A 217 -4.69 -10.46 11.25
CA SER A 217 -5.25 -11.58 12.01
C SER A 217 -4.47 -11.85 13.30
N GLN A 218 -3.13 -11.87 13.22
CA GLN A 218 -2.26 -12.09 14.37
C GLN A 218 -2.30 -10.94 15.38
N GLN A 219 -2.24 -9.69 14.89
CA GLN A 219 -2.18 -8.50 15.74
C GLN A 219 -3.48 -8.26 16.51
N PHE A 220 -4.63 -8.54 15.89
CA PHE A 220 -5.94 -8.20 16.45
C PHE A 220 -6.81 -9.41 16.81
N GLY A 221 -6.29 -10.64 16.66
CA GLY A 221 -7.01 -11.87 17.00
C GLY A 221 -8.23 -12.15 16.10
N VAL A 222 -8.28 -11.57 14.90
CA VAL A 222 -9.40 -11.73 13.95
C VAL A 222 -9.19 -12.98 13.10
N PRO A 223 -10.17 -13.88 12.95
CA PRO A 223 -10.01 -15.06 12.10
C PRO A 223 -9.74 -14.69 10.64
N LEU A 224 -8.82 -15.41 9.97
CA LEU A 224 -8.48 -15.15 8.56
C LEU A 224 -9.69 -15.20 7.61
N LYS A 225 -10.69 -16.02 7.91
CA LYS A 225 -11.92 -16.11 7.11
C LYS A 225 -12.76 -14.83 7.16
N ASP A 226 -12.60 -14.03 8.20
CA ASP A 226 -13.37 -12.79 8.43
C ASP A 226 -12.63 -11.54 7.93
N ILE A 227 -11.55 -11.73 7.16
CA ILE A 227 -10.73 -10.65 6.59
C ILE A 227 -10.71 -10.77 5.07
N ASN A 228 -11.31 -9.82 4.38
CA ASN A 228 -11.24 -9.66 2.94
C ASN A 228 -10.07 -8.74 2.58
N ILE A 229 -9.50 -8.97 1.40
CA ILE A 229 -8.38 -8.19 0.88
C ILE A 229 -8.64 -7.81 -0.57
N THR A 230 -8.45 -6.54 -0.91
CA THR A 230 -8.70 -6.05 -2.27
C THR A 230 -7.68 -5.00 -2.66
N PHE A 231 -7.08 -5.15 -3.85
CA PHE A 231 -6.41 -4.06 -4.53
C PHE A 231 -7.46 -3.17 -5.18
N TYR A 232 -7.47 -1.90 -4.84
CA TYR A 232 -8.34 -0.88 -5.41
C TYR A 232 -7.55 0.00 -6.36
N ILE A 233 -7.58 -0.38 -7.65
CA ILE A 233 -6.70 0.18 -8.66
C ILE A 233 -7.41 1.34 -9.36
N VAL A 234 -6.96 2.56 -9.11
CA VAL A 234 -7.41 3.78 -9.79
C VAL A 234 -6.54 4.07 -11.00
N LYS A 235 -7.17 4.42 -12.13
CA LYS A 235 -6.52 4.43 -13.45
C LYS A 235 -6.53 5.81 -14.09
N ARG A 236 -5.34 6.30 -14.42
CA ARG A 236 -5.12 7.58 -15.12
C ARG A 236 -5.73 7.63 -16.50
N LYS A 237 -5.75 6.51 -17.23
CA LYS A 237 -6.33 6.38 -18.56
C LYS A 237 -7.18 5.12 -18.62
N ILE A 238 -8.23 5.16 -19.43
CA ILE A 238 -9.02 3.97 -19.75
C ILE A 238 -8.36 3.34 -20.99
N PRO A 239 -7.92 2.07 -20.94
CA PRO A 239 -7.39 1.38 -22.11
C PRO A 239 -8.46 1.21 -23.20
N ASP A 240 -8.01 1.15 -24.44
CA ASP A 240 -8.84 0.76 -25.58
C ASP A 240 -9.48 -0.61 -25.35
N GLU A 241 -10.64 -0.86 -25.95
CA GLU A 241 -11.44 -2.06 -25.66
C GLU A 241 -10.71 -3.37 -26.00
N ASP A 242 -9.93 -3.38 -27.08
CA ASP A 242 -9.10 -4.48 -27.55
C ASP A 242 -7.91 -4.79 -26.62
N LYS A 243 -7.55 -3.86 -25.73
CA LYS A 243 -6.45 -4.00 -24.75
C LYS A 243 -6.94 -4.37 -23.35
N CYS A 244 -8.24 -4.63 -23.19
CA CYS A 244 -8.86 -4.97 -21.92
C CYS A 244 -8.91 -6.49 -21.69
N ASP A 245 -8.10 -7.00 -20.77
CA ASP A 245 -8.20 -8.40 -20.30
C ASP A 245 -9.48 -8.66 -19.47
N PHE A 246 -10.04 -7.60 -18.86
CA PHE A 246 -11.18 -7.69 -17.95
C PHE A 246 -12.17 -6.54 -18.16
N ALA A 247 -13.47 -6.76 -17.94
CA ALA A 247 -14.48 -5.71 -18.06
C ALA A 247 -14.23 -4.52 -17.11
N THR A 248 -13.64 -4.75 -15.94
CA THR A 248 -13.24 -3.72 -14.98
C THR A 248 -12.12 -2.82 -15.51
N MET A 249 -11.38 -3.23 -16.56
CA MET A 249 -10.40 -2.38 -17.23
C MET A 249 -11.07 -1.24 -18.01
N ARG A 250 -12.34 -1.36 -18.41
CA ARG A 250 -13.10 -0.33 -19.16
C ARG A 250 -13.62 0.83 -18.30
N ARG A 251 -13.38 0.81 -16.99
CA ARG A 251 -13.80 1.83 -16.02
C ARG A 251 -12.60 2.64 -15.52
N ARG A 252 -12.77 3.68 -14.69
CA ARG A 252 -11.62 4.34 -14.02
C ARG A 252 -11.06 3.53 -12.86
N ILE A 253 -11.84 2.60 -12.32
CA ILE A 253 -11.53 1.85 -11.10
C ILE A 253 -11.62 0.35 -11.41
N GLN A 254 -10.61 -0.39 -11.01
CA GLN A 254 -10.51 -1.85 -11.11
C GLN A 254 -10.27 -2.42 -9.72
N GLU A 255 -11.13 -3.35 -9.31
CA GLU A 255 -10.94 -4.11 -8.07
C GLU A 255 -10.31 -5.46 -8.40
N TYR A 256 -9.31 -5.86 -7.62
CA TYR A 256 -8.67 -7.15 -7.74
C TYR A 256 -8.47 -7.79 -6.36
N THR A 257 -9.20 -8.87 -6.10
CA THR A 257 -9.13 -9.64 -4.86
C THR A 257 -8.26 -10.88 -5.06
N PRO A 258 -7.07 -10.95 -4.45
CA PRO A 258 -6.25 -12.15 -4.52
C PRO A 258 -6.90 -13.28 -3.71
N VAL A 259 -6.98 -14.47 -4.32
CA VAL A 259 -7.44 -15.69 -3.64
C VAL A 259 -6.27 -16.33 -2.88
N ALA A 260 -6.53 -16.79 -1.66
CA ALA A 260 -5.51 -17.43 -0.80
C ALA A 260 -5.03 -18.79 -1.33
N ALA A 261 -5.84 -19.44 -2.16
CA ALA A 261 -5.50 -20.62 -2.93
C ALA A 261 -5.63 -20.29 -4.43
N ASP A 262 -4.54 -20.42 -5.19
CA ASP A 262 -4.50 -20.24 -6.64
C ASP A 262 -3.91 -21.51 -7.25
N LYS A 263 -4.68 -22.20 -8.09
CA LYS A 263 -4.28 -23.47 -8.76
C LYS A 263 -3.70 -24.54 -7.81
N GLY A 264 -4.35 -24.73 -6.65
CA GLY A 264 -3.94 -25.73 -5.65
C GLY A 264 -2.70 -25.37 -4.81
N LYS A 265 -2.09 -24.19 -5.03
CA LYS A 265 -0.97 -23.70 -4.22
C LYS A 265 -1.49 -22.85 -3.06
N ASN A 266 -0.95 -23.08 -1.87
CA ASN A 266 -1.19 -22.23 -0.71
C ASN A 266 -0.35 -20.94 -0.83
N LEU A 267 -0.96 -19.86 -1.35
CA LEU A 267 -0.27 -18.60 -1.58
C LEU A 267 0.07 -17.89 -0.27
N MET A 268 -0.72 -18.10 0.78
CA MET A 268 -0.41 -17.56 2.11
C MET A 268 0.92 -18.12 2.62
N ALA A 269 1.13 -19.44 2.51
CA ALA A 269 2.39 -20.07 2.87
C ALA A 269 3.56 -19.59 1.99
N ALA A 270 3.32 -19.35 0.69
CA ALA A 270 4.32 -18.79 -0.20
C ALA A 270 4.72 -17.36 0.18
N ALA A 271 3.74 -16.51 0.56
CA ALA A 271 3.99 -15.15 1.03
C ALA A 271 4.80 -15.14 2.34
N GLN A 272 4.55 -16.11 3.24
CA GLN A 272 5.36 -16.26 4.45
C GLN A 272 6.79 -16.69 4.12
N ARG A 273 6.98 -17.68 3.23
CA ARG A 273 8.31 -18.10 2.78
C ARG A 273 9.08 -16.94 2.14
N PHE A 274 8.40 -16.10 1.35
CA PHE A 274 9.01 -14.90 0.77
C PHE A 274 9.63 -13.96 1.82
N VAL A 275 9.00 -13.81 2.98
CA VAL A 275 9.57 -13.05 4.12
C VAL A 275 10.68 -13.84 4.82
N GLN A 276 10.43 -15.12 5.09
CA GLN A 276 11.37 -16.01 5.78
C GLN A 276 12.70 -16.13 5.05
N ASP A 277 12.66 -16.35 3.73
CA ASP A 277 13.83 -16.55 2.88
C ASP A 277 14.70 -15.28 2.89
N PHE A 278 14.07 -14.11 2.74
CA PHE A 278 14.76 -12.83 2.88
C PHE A 278 15.44 -12.70 4.26
N VAL A 279 14.70 -12.95 5.34
CA VAL A 279 15.24 -12.77 6.69
C VAL A 279 16.39 -13.74 6.95
N ASN A 280 16.24 -15.01 6.58
CA ASN A 280 17.28 -16.03 6.72
C ASN A 280 18.50 -15.71 5.87
N GLU A 281 18.32 -15.11 4.69
CA GLU A 281 19.41 -14.79 3.79
C GLU A 281 20.19 -13.55 4.24
N VAL A 282 19.51 -12.57 4.85
CA VAL A 282 20.07 -11.25 5.18
C VAL A 282 20.52 -11.13 6.63
N TYR A 283 19.84 -11.77 7.58
CA TYR A 283 20.08 -11.61 9.00
C TYR A 283 20.53 -12.91 9.66
N THR A 284 21.42 -12.79 10.64
CA THR A 284 21.74 -13.85 11.61
C THR A 284 20.54 -14.12 12.52
N PRO A 285 20.51 -15.25 13.25
CA PRO A 285 19.47 -15.51 14.25
C PRO A 285 19.35 -14.41 15.34
N SER A 286 20.45 -13.70 15.61
CA SER A 286 20.49 -12.56 16.54
C SER A 286 19.98 -11.24 15.96
N GLY A 287 19.56 -11.22 14.69
CA GLY A 287 19.09 -10.02 13.98
C GLY A 287 20.20 -9.08 13.49
N LYS A 288 21.48 -9.45 13.65
CA LYS A 288 22.59 -8.76 12.97
C LYS A 288 22.59 -9.06 11.47
N LEU A 289 22.98 -8.09 10.65
CA LEU A 289 23.21 -8.31 9.22
C LEU A 289 24.33 -9.35 9.02
N LYS A 290 24.13 -10.27 8.07
CA LYS A 290 25.18 -11.20 7.66
C LYS A 290 26.20 -10.47 6.79
N GLU A 291 27.48 -10.70 7.07
CA GLU A 291 28.55 -10.26 6.18
C GLU A 291 28.53 -11.13 4.91
N ARG A 292 28.27 -10.49 3.78
CA ARG A 292 28.27 -11.13 2.46
C ARG A 292 28.46 -10.09 1.37
N ASN A 293 28.90 -10.58 0.21
CA ASN A 293 28.88 -9.76 -1.00
C ASN A 293 27.44 -9.71 -1.57
N TYR A 294 26.93 -8.50 -1.80
CA TYR A 294 25.63 -8.28 -2.42
C TYR A 294 25.86 -7.94 -3.89
N ILE A 295 25.47 -8.85 -4.80
CA ILE A 295 25.73 -8.72 -6.24
C ILE A 295 24.64 -7.84 -6.89
N CYS A 296 25.03 -6.91 -7.77
CA CYS A 296 24.08 -6.15 -8.58
C CYS A 296 23.47 -7.05 -9.65
N LYS A 297 22.13 -7.06 -9.75
CA LYS A 297 21.39 -7.84 -10.75
C LYS A 297 20.66 -6.99 -11.79
N CYS A 298 20.62 -5.67 -11.62
CA CYS A 298 19.77 -4.79 -12.42
C CYS A 298 20.53 -3.86 -13.37
N GLY A 299 21.86 -3.97 -13.48
CA GLY A 299 22.72 -3.12 -14.32
C GLY A 299 22.82 -1.64 -13.89
N ALA A 300 21.81 -1.12 -13.20
CA ALA A 300 21.72 0.26 -12.75
C ALA A 300 22.51 0.59 -11.47
N CYS A 301 23.33 -0.34 -10.95
CA CYS A 301 24.08 -0.10 -9.71
C CYS A 301 25.54 0.31 -9.92
N GLU A 302 26.08 0.20 -11.14
CA GLU A 302 27.49 0.47 -11.44
C GLU A 302 27.81 1.97 -11.38
N VAL A 303 26.82 2.84 -11.62
CA VAL A 303 26.96 4.31 -11.57
C VAL A 303 27.06 4.86 -10.13
N LEU A 304 26.98 4.00 -9.12
CA LEU A 304 26.80 4.39 -7.70
C LEU A 304 27.88 3.83 -6.77
N ALA A 305 28.84 3.08 -7.32
CA ALA A 305 30.02 2.58 -6.63
C ALA A 305 31.23 3.54 -6.71
N SER A 306 31.13 4.58 -7.54
CA SER A 306 32.05 5.72 -7.64
C SER A 306 31.61 6.86 -6.73
#